data_AF-A0A8S1VXY3-F1
#
_entry.id   AF-A0A8S1VXY3-F1
#
_cell.length_a   1.000
_cell.length_b   1.000
_cell.length_c   1.000
_cell.angle_alpha   90.00
_cell.angle_beta   90.00
_cell.angle_gamma   90.00
#
_symmetry.space_group_name_H-M   'P 1'
#
loop_
_entity.id
_entity.type
_entity.pdbx_description
1 polymer ?
#
loop_
_entity_poly.entity_id
_entity_poly.type
_entity_poly.pdbx_seq_one_letter_code
_entity_poly.pdbx_strand_id
1 'polypeptide(L)'
;MIPFKKLASLFIRTFSKPVANLIKRYALNNSNNRSLGRRIVRNGFIFLGNRYHALDVYLDRVSIGQSNQQFFIKPLTDETAFLKGTDLFSDVFIYICVLGLPLYEIIRQSNESALKEAIYDDKLHKLSKEVEELELIESKIKEKQLELAQLDKILIEQISQTNHEFQQQLAKHLN
;
A
#
# COMPACT_ATOMS: atom_id res chain seq x y z
N MET A 1 -10.27 -2.72 -11.83
CA MET A 1 -9.06 -1.86 -11.80
C MET A 1 -9.27 -0.72 -12.79
N ILE A 2 -9.63 0.46 -12.29
CA ILE A 2 -9.85 1.63 -13.16
C ILE A 2 -8.47 2.06 -13.69
N PRO A 3 -8.30 2.33 -14.99
CA PRO A 3 -6.99 2.67 -15.55
C PRO A 3 -6.60 4.08 -15.11
N PHE A 4 -5.97 4.16 -13.94
CA PHE A 4 -5.53 5.39 -13.27
C PHE A 4 -4.69 6.30 -14.18
N LYS A 5 -3.85 5.71 -15.04
CA LYS A 5 -3.07 6.42 -16.07
C LYS A 5 -3.95 7.24 -17.02
N LYS A 6 -5.13 6.73 -17.39
CA LYS A 6 -6.09 7.44 -18.26
C LYS A 6 -6.77 8.60 -17.52
N LEU A 7 -7.14 8.41 -16.26
CA LEU A 7 -7.79 9.44 -15.45
C LEU A 7 -6.84 10.61 -15.16
N ALA A 8 -5.60 10.33 -14.77
CA ALA A 8 -4.58 11.35 -14.55
C ALA A 8 -4.29 12.16 -15.83
N SER A 9 -4.17 11.49 -16.99
CA SER A 9 -3.98 12.17 -18.28
C SER A 9 -5.19 13.04 -18.69
N LEU A 10 -6.40 12.65 -18.29
CA LEU A 10 -7.60 13.41 -18.56
C LEU A 10 -7.69 14.63 -17.64
N PHE A 11 -7.34 14.49 -16.35
CA PHE A 11 -7.30 15.59 -15.39
C PHE A 11 -6.26 16.65 -15.76
N ILE A 12 -5.04 16.24 -16.15
CA ILE A 12 -3.98 17.18 -16.57
C ILE A 12 -4.44 18.07 -17.74
N ARG A 13 -5.13 17.44 -18.71
CA ARG A 13 -5.55 18.10 -19.96
C ARG A 13 -6.83 18.93 -19.77
N THR A 14 -7.67 18.54 -18.82
CA THR A 14 -8.97 19.19 -18.56
C THR A 14 -8.86 20.39 -17.62
N PHE A 15 -7.88 20.43 -16.70
CA PHE A 15 -7.80 21.50 -15.69
C PHE A 15 -6.71 22.56 -15.91
N SER A 16 -5.61 22.24 -16.63
CA SER A 16 -4.46 23.16 -16.81
C SER A 16 -4.83 24.50 -17.47
N LYS A 17 -5.55 24.48 -18.60
CA LYS A 17 -5.84 25.69 -19.38
C LYS A 17 -7.12 26.44 -18.97
N PRO A 18 -8.25 25.80 -18.64
CA PRO A 18 -9.49 26.53 -18.36
C PRO A 18 -9.48 27.21 -17.00
N VAL A 19 -8.85 26.63 -15.96
CA VAL A 19 -8.81 27.24 -14.62
C VAL A 19 -8.00 28.53 -14.62
N ALA A 20 -6.80 28.52 -15.21
CA ALA A 20 -5.98 29.72 -15.36
C ALA A 20 -6.72 30.80 -16.16
N ASN A 21 -7.36 30.44 -17.28
CA ASN A 21 -8.13 31.39 -18.08
C ASN A 21 -9.38 31.93 -17.38
N LEU A 22 -10.04 31.13 -16.54
CA LEU A 22 -11.22 31.56 -15.79
C LEU A 22 -10.83 32.60 -14.73
N ILE A 23 -9.79 32.32 -13.95
CA ILE A 23 -9.29 33.21 -12.90
C ILE A 23 -8.77 34.52 -13.52
N LYS A 24 -8.05 34.44 -14.65
CA LYS A 24 -7.59 35.60 -15.43
C LYS A 24 -8.76 36.47 -15.90
N ARG A 25 -9.84 35.87 -16.42
CA ARG A 25 -11.06 36.60 -16.84
C ARG A 25 -11.80 37.23 -15.66
N TYR A 26 -11.86 36.58 -14.51
CA TYR A 26 -12.51 37.12 -13.30
C TYR A 26 -11.73 38.29 -12.67
N ALA A 27 -10.42 38.32 -12.84
CA ALA A 27 -9.55 39.34 -12.25
C ALA A 27 -9.34 40.58 -13.13
N LEU A 28 -9.29 40.40 -14.46
CA LEU A 28 -9.09 41.50 -15.43
C LEU A 28 -10.38 42.26 -15.77
N ASN A 29 -11.56 41.77 -15.37
CA ASN A 29 -12.82 42.48 -15.59
C ASN A 29 -12.95 43.67 -14.60
N ASN A 30 -12.41 44.80 -15.02
CA ASN A 30 -12.06 45.98 -14.24
C ASN A 30 -13.25 46.82 -13.68
N SER A 31 -14.50 46.34 -13.73
CA SER A 31 -15.66 47.25 -13.62
C SER A 31 -16.43 47.27 -12.28
N ASN A 32 -16.14 46.47 -11.25
CA ASN A 32 -16.84 46.65 -9.96
C ASN A 32 -16.04 46.16 -8.75
N ASN A 33 -15.22 47.06 -8.21
CA ASN A 33 -14.16 46.83 -7.23
C ASN A 33 -14.68 46.83 -5.77
N ARG A 34 -15.76 46.08 -5.44
CA ARG A 34 -16.46 46.22 -4.13
C ARG A 34 -16.70 44.97 -3.29
N SER A 35 -16.14 43.80 -3.62
CA SER A 35 -16.23 42.61 -2.73
C SER A 35 -14.93 42.44 -1.93
N LEU A 36 -15.01 42.54 -0.59
CA LEU A 36 -13.88 42.32 0.32
C LEU A 36 -13.18 40.97 0.08
N GLY A 37 -13.95 39.92 -0.21
CA GLY A 37 -13.40 38.59 -0.52
C GLY A 37 -12.47 38.61 -1.74
N ARG A 38 -12.82 39.37 -2.79
CA ARG A 38 -12.01 39.45 -4.02
C ARG A 38 -10.67 40.16 -3.80
N ARG A 39 -10.63 41.15 -2.89
CA ARG A 39 -9.38 41.82 -2.50
C ARG A 39 -8.44 40.89 -1.74
N ILE A 40 -8.97 40.10 -0.81
CA ILE A 40 -8.16 39.14 -0.03
C ILE A 40 -7.55 38.10 -0.96
N VAL A 41 -8.36 37.53 -1.86
CA VAL A 41 -7.91 36.57 -2.85
C VAL A 41 -6.87 37.18 -3.80
N ARG A 42 -7.13 38.39 -4.32
CA ARG A 42 -6.17 39.11 -5.19
C ARG A 42 -4.85 39.39 -4.50
N ASN A 43 -4.87 39.91 -3.28
CA ASN A 43 -3.67 40.19 -2.50
C ASN A 43 -2.90 38.90 -2.18
N GLY A 44 -3.61 37.80 -1.89
CA GLY A 44 -3.00 36.48 -1.70
C GLY A 44 -2.24 36.01 -2.94
N PHE A 45 -2.85 36.10 -4.13
CA PHE A 45 -2.18 35.73 -5.38
C PHE A 45 -1.03 36.66 -5.75
N ILE A 46 -1.15 37.98 -5.50
CA ILE A 46 -0.03 38.93 -5.71
C ILE A 46 1.15 38.58 -4.81
N PHE A 47 0.89 38.28 -3.52
CA PHE A 47 1.92 37.83 -2.59
C PHE A 47 2.59 36.54 -3.06
N LEU A 48 1.79 35.57 -3.50
CA LEU A 48 2.28 34.29 -4.01
C LEU A 48 3.13 34.46 -5.27
N GLY A 49 2.70 35.31 -6.20
CA GLY A 49 3.44 35.60 -7.44
C GLY A 49 4.75 36.34 -7.20
N ASN A 50 4.78 37.31 -6.28
CA ASN A 50 6.03 37.98 -5.89
C ASN A 50 6.99 37.04 -5.16
N ARG A 51 6.47 36.14 -4.31
CA ARG A 51 7.28 35.10 -3.66
C ARG A 51 7.85 34.11 -4.67
N TYR A 52 7.03 33.65 -5.61
CA TYR A 52 7.49 32.79 -6.69
C TYR A 52 8.62 33.44 -7.48
N HIS A 53 8.44 34.71 -7.89
CA HIS A 53 9.47 35.43 -8.62
C HIS A 53 10.78 35.57 -7.82
N ALA A 54 10.69 35.85 -6.53
CA ALA A 54 11.87 35.94 -5.67
C ALA A 54 12.60 34.59 -5.55
N LEU A 55 11.86 33.48 -5.48
CA LEU A 55 12.42 32.13 -5.46
C LEU A 55 13.07 31.76 -6.80
N ASP A 56 12.40 32.06 -7.91
CA ASP A 56 12.88 31.79 -9.28
C ASP A 56 14.23 32.47 -9.50
N VAL A 57 14.31 33.77 -9.19
CA VAL A 57 15.53 34.58 -9.27
C VAL A 57 16.61 34.10 -8.29
N TYR A 58 16.22 33.53 -7.15
CA TYR A 58 17.18 32.95 -6.21
C TYR A 58 17.76 31.63 -6.75
N LEU A 59 16.92 30.73 -7.24
CA LEU A 59 17.33 29.42 -7.78
C LEU A 59 18.24 29.58 -9.01
N ASP A 60 17.86 30.45 -9.94
CA ASP A 60 18.69 30.78 -11.11
C ASP A 60 20.08 31.27 -10.69
N ARG A 61 20.14 32.10 -9.64
CA ARG A 61 21.41 32.66 -9.16
C ARG A 61 22.28 31.68 -8.38
N VAL A 62 21.67 30.78 -7.62
CA VAL A 62 22.39 29.66 -6.99
C VAL A 62 22.98 28.76 -8.07
N SER A 63 22.21 28.47 -9.13
CA SER A 63 22.68 27.67 -10.27
C SER A 63 23.86 28.32 -11.00
N ILE A 64 23.86 29.65 -11.16
CA ILE A 64 24.93 30.41 -11.83
C ILE A 64 26.14 30.68 -10.90
N GLY A 65 26.06 30.35 -9.60
CA GLY A 65 27.15 30.52 -8.64
C GLY A 65 27.37 31.95 -8.13
N GLN A 66 26.46 32.89 -8.42
CA GLN A 66 26.53 34.30 -7.99
C GLN A 66 25.80 34.54 -6.65
N SER A 67 26.13 33.76 -5.62
CA SER A 67 25.42 33.77 -4.32
C SER A 67 25.71 35.01 -3.44
N ASN A 68 26.74 35.81 -3.72
CA ASN A 68 27.30 36.76 -2.75
C ASN A 68 27.01 38.24 -3.02
N GLN A 69 26.12 38.59 -3.95
CA GLN A 69 25.80 39.99 -4.24
C GLN A 69 24.41 40.36 -3.70
N GLN A 70 24.36 41.35 -2.80
CA GLN A 70 23.12 41.87 -2.22
C GLN A 70 22.35 42.66 -3.29
N PHE A 71 21.41 42.01 -3.95
CA PHE A 71 20.58 42.65 -4.98
C PHE A 71 19.13 42.80 -4.54
N PHE A 72 18.60 44.01 -4.74
CA PHE A 72 17.18 44.29 -4.60
C PHE A 72 16.40 43.65 -5.76
N ILE A 73 15.58 42.66 -5.46
CA ILE A 73 14.66 42.07 -6.44
C ILE A 73 13.47 43.02 -6.58
N LYS A 74 13.36 43.65 -7.76
CA LYS A 74 12.24 44.56 -8.04
C LYS A 74 10.92 43.77 -8.00
N PRO A 75 9.94 44.17 -7.17
CA PRO A 75 8.63 43.53 -7.19
C PRO A 75 7.96 43.75 -8.54
N LEU A 76 7.22 42.74 -9.00
CA LEU A 76 6.46 42.82 -10.25
C LEU A 76 5.28 43.78 -10.09
N THR A 77 4.83 44.37 -11.20
CA THR A 77 3.58 45.15 -11.24
C THR A 77 2.43 44.27 -10.75
N ASP A 78 1.50 44.82 -9.96
CA ASP A 78 0.40 44.08 -9.31
C ASP A 78 -0.35 43.13 -10.25
N GLU A 79 -0.59 43.54 -11.49
CA GLU A 79 -1.26 42.72 -12.50
C GLU A 79 -0.41 41.50 -12.89
N THR A 80 0.87 41.72 -13.19
CA THR A 80 1.80 40.64 -13.55
C THR A 80 2.08 39.68 -12.40
N ALA A 81 2.19 40.20 -11.17
CA ALA A 81 2.34 39.39 -9.96
C ALA A 81 1.10 38.52 -9.71
N PHE A 82 -0.09 39.09 -9.88
CA PHE A 82 -1.34 38.34 -9.78
C PHE A 82 -1.40 37.21 -10.81
N LEU A 83 -1.11 37.49 -12.08
CA LEU A 83 -1.13 36.47 -13.15
C LEU A 83 -0.17 35.32 -12.83
N LYS A 84 1.08 35.62 -12.45
CA LYS A 84 2.05 34.59 -12.05
C LYS A 84 1.58 33.77 -10.83
N GLY A 85 1.00 34.42 -9.82
CA GLY A 85 0.48 33.73 -8.65
C GLY A 85 -0.67 32.79 -8.98
N THR A 86 -1.55 33.17 -9.92
CA THR A 86 -2.66 32.31 -10.37
C THR A 86 -2.19 31.12 -11.18
N ASP A 87 -1.18 31.30 -12.04
CA ASP A 87 -0.60 30.22 -12.83
C ASP A 87 0.10 29.19 -11.92
N LEU A 88 0.89 29.66 -10.95
CA LEU A 88 1.51 28.78 -9.95
C LEU A 88 0.47 27.99 -9.16
N PHE A 89 -0.61 28.64 -8.72
CA PHE A 89 -1.66 27.97 -7.97
C PHE A 89 -2.36 26.89 -8.80
N SER A 90 -2.67 27.15 -10.07
CA SER A 90 -3.25 26.13 -10.94
C SER A 90 -2.32 24.95 -11.15
N ASP A 91 -1.02 25.20 -11.32
CA ASP A 91 -0.04 24.13 -11.51
C ASP A 91 0.12 23.28 -10.24
N VAL A 92 0.28 23.90 -9.08
CA VAL A 92 0.36 23.21 -7.79
C VAL A 92 -0.91 22.42 -7.49
N PHE A 93 -2.08 23.01 -7.75
CA PHE A 93 -3.35 22.32 -7.55
C PHE A 93 -3.46 21.05 -8.38
N ILE A 94 -3.03 21.11 -9.65
CA ILE A 94 -3.02 19.95 -10.53
C ILE A 94 -2.05 18.88 -10.02
N TYR A 95 -0.85 19.26 -9.59
CA TYR A 95 0.10 18.31 -9.00
C TYR A 95 -0.46 17.65 -7.74
N ILE A 96 -1.14 18.40 -6.87
CA ILE A 96 -1.81 17.86 -5.69
C ILE A 96 -2.91 16.87 -6.11
N CYS A 97 -3.73 17.17 -7.10
CA CYS A 97 -4.75 16.22 -7.56
C CYS A 97 -4.14 14.95 -8.16
N VAL A 98 -3.07 15.08 -8.96
CA VAL A 98 -2.41 13.96 -9.63
C VAL A 98 -1.64 13.07 -8.66
N LEU A 99 -0.96 13.65 -7.67
CA LEU A 99 -0.18 12.91 -6.67
C LEU A 99 -1.00 12.50 -5.45
N GLY A 100 -1.94 13.34 -5.02
CA GLY A 100 -2.74 13.13 -3.82
C GLY A 100 -3.74 11.99 -3.96
N LEU A 101 -4.39 11.83 -5.11
CA LEU A 101 -5.30 10.71 -5.36
C LEU A 101 -4.63 9.33 -5.25
N PRO A 102 -3.50 9.05 -5.93
CA PRO A 102 -2.84 7.75 -5.82
C PRO A 102 -2.21 7.55 -4.44
N LEU A 103 -1.68 8.59 -3.81
CA LEU A 103 -1.18 8.49 -2.43
C LEU A 103 -2.31 8.13 -1.45
N TYR A 104 -3.49 8.71 -1.61
CA TYR A 104 -4.67 8.37 -0.81
C TYR A 104 -5.08 6.90 -0.99
N GLU A 105 -5.07 6.39 -2.23
CA GLU A 105 -5.34 4.99 -2.50
C GLU A 105 -4.29 4.07 -1.87
N ILE A 106 -3.00 4.42 -1.90
CA ILE A 106 -1.93 3.64 -1.26
C ILE A 106 -2.14 3.57 0.25
N ILE A 107 -2.43 4.68 0.91
CA ILE A 107 -2.68 4.73 2.37
C ILE A 107 -3.92 3.90 2.73
N ARG A 108 -4.96 3.97 1.90
CA ARG A 108 -6.15 3.14 2.08
C ARG A 108 -5.83 1.66 1.88
N GLN A 109 -5.06 1.33 0.85
CA GLN A 109 -4.70 -0.03 0.50
C GLN A 109 -3.81 -0.67 1.58
N SER A 110 -2.88 0.08 2.19
CA SER A 110 -2.07 -0.43 3.31
C SER A 110 -2.92 -0.85 4.51
N ASN A 111 -3.98 -0.11 4.81
CA ASN A 111 -4.90 -0.45 5.90
C ASN A 111 -5.72 -1.71 5.58
N GLU A 112 -6.17 -1.88 4.33
CA GLU A 112 -6.89 -3.09 3.91
C GLU A 112 -5.97 -4.33 3.83
N SER A 113 -4.69 -4.15 3.50
CA SER A 113 -3.70 -5.23 3.48
C SER A 113 -3.40 -5.77 4.88
N ALA A 114 -3.25 -4.90 5.89
CA ALA A 114 -2.99 -5.31 7.27
C ALA A 114 -4.12 -6.20 7.85
N LEU A 115 -5.38 -5.90 7.50
CA LEU A 115 -6.52 -6.73 7.91
C LEU A 115 -6.52 -8.09 7.20
N LYS A 116 -6.10 -8.15 5.94
CA LYS A 116 -6.00 -9.42 5.20
C LYS A 116 -4.87 -10.28 5.76
N GLU A 117 -3.74 -9.68 6.08
CA GLU A 117 -2.58 -10.35 6.67
C GLU A 117 -2.94 -11.04 7.99
N ALA A 118 -3.66 -10.35 8.88
CA ALA A 118 -4.16 -10.95 10.12
C ALA A 118 -5.08 -12.18 9.89
N ILE A 119 -5.91 -12.15 8.84
CA ILE A 119 -6.77 -13.29 8.49
C ILE A 119 -5.95 -14.45 7.91
N TYR A 120 -4.90 -14.16 7.13
CA TYR A 120 -4.01 -15.19 6.61
C TYR A 120 -3.20 -15.84 7.72
N ASP A 121 -2.71 -15.06 8.70
CA ASP A 121 -2.00 -15.59 9.86
C ASP A 121 -2.90 -16.49 10.72
N ASP A 122 -4.15 -16.10 11.00
CA ASP A 122 -5.09 -16.96 11.73
C ASP A 122 -5.38 -18.27 10.98
N LYS A 123 -5.50 -18.22 9.66
CA LYS A 123 -5.68 -19.42 8.83
C LYS A 123 -4.45 -20.31 8.83
N LEU A 124 -3.25 -19.75 8.72
CA LEU A 124 -2.00 -20.51 8.80
C LEU A 124 -1.85 -21.16 10.18
N HIS A 125 -2.22 -20.46 11.24
CA HIS A 125 -2.14 -20.97 12.60
C HIS A 125 -3.13 -22.11 12.84
N LYS A 126 -4.35 -22.04 12.27
CA LYS A 126 -5.33 -23.14 12.28
C LYS A 126 -4.83 -24.34 11.50
N LEU A 127 -4.33 -24.12 10.29
CA LEU A 127 -3.82 -25.19 9.43
C LEU A 127 -2.61 -25.89 10.08
N SER A 128 -1.73 -25.13 10.74
CA SER A 128 -0.58 -25.67 11.47
C SER A 128 -1.02 -26.57 12.63
N LYS A 129 -2.07 -26.17 13.37
CA LYS A 129 -2.65 -27.01 14.44
C LYS A 129 -3.28 -28.29 13.89
N GLU A 130 -4.02 -28.19 12.79
CA GLU A 130 -4.61 -29.37 12.14
C GLU A 130 -3.53 -30.36 11.68
N VAL A 131 -2.42 -29.86 11.13
CA VAL A 131 -1.28 -30.70 10.76
C VAL A 131 -0.66 -31.38 12.00
N GLU A 132 -0.44 -30.64 13.08
CA GLU A 132 0.10 -31.20 14.34
C GLU A 132 -0.81 -32.28 14.93
N GLU A 133 -2.13 -32.08 14.91
CA GLU A 133 -3.11 -33.07 15.33
C GLU A 133 -3.07 -34.33 14.47
N LEU A 134 -2.94 -34.18 13.15
CA LEU A 134 -2.82 -35.30 12.21
C LEU A 134 -1.53 -36.10 12.43
N GLU A 135 -0.40 -35.44 12.67
CA GLU A 135 0.88 -36.11 12.99
C GLU A 135 0.78 -36.91 14.30
N LEU A 136 0.04 -36.38 15.29
CA LEU A 136 -0.21 -37.07 16.56
C LEU A 136 -1.11 -38.30 16.35
N ILE A 137 -2.12 -38.20 15.50
CA ILE A 137 -2.95 -39.36 15.13
C ILE A 137 -2.13 -40.40 14.37
N GLU A 138 -1.27 -39.98 13.42
CA GLU A 138 -0.43 -40.89 12.65
C GLU A 138 0.55 -41.65 13.55
N SER A 139 1.19 -40.97 14.51
CA SER A 139 2.09 -41.62 15.47
C SER A 139 1.36 -42.64 16.35
N LYS A 140 0.15 -42.34 16.83
CA LYS A 140 -0.69 -43.28 17.58
C LYS A 140 -1.10 -44.50 16.73
N ILE A 141 -1.39 -44.30 15.44
CA ILE A 141 -1.71 -45.41 14.53
C ILE A 141 -0.50 -46.32 14.35
N LYS A 142 0.70 -45.74 14.13
CA LYS A 142 1.94 -46.50 14.01
C LYS A 142 2.25 -47.31 15.28
N GLU A 143 2.05 -46.71 16.46
CA GLU A 143 2.22 -47.38 17.75
C GLU A 143 1.29 -48.60 17.87
N LYS A 144 -0.01 -48.42 17.59
CA LYS A 144 -0.98 -49.52 17.63
C LYS A 144 -0.68 -50.62 16.60
N GLN A 145 -0.21 -50.27 15.40
CA GLN A 145 0.21 -51.27 14.41
C GLN A 145 1.39 -52.11 14.90
N LEU A 146 2.31 -51.49 15.64
CA LEU A 146 3.47 -52.19 16.20
C LEU A 146 3.03 -53.13 17.34
N GLU A 147 2.13 -52.69 18.21
CA GLU A 147 1.53 -53.55 19.24
C GLU A 147 0.82 -54.76 18.64
N LEU A 148 0.01 -54.57 17.59
CA LEU A 148 -0.67 -55.68 16.90
C LEU A 148 0.34 -56.66 16.29
N ALA A 149 1.40 -56.16 15.65
CA ALA A 149 2.44 -57.02 15.07
C ALA A 149 3.21 -57.82 16.13
N GLN A 150 3.39 -57.27 17.34
CA GLN A 150 3.96 -58.00 18.47
C GLN A 150 3.00 -59.07 18.98
N LEU A 151 1.71 -58.75 19.10
CA LEU A 151 0.68 -59.69 19.53
C LEU A 151 0.57 -60.88 18.56
N ASP A 152 0.58 -60.61 17.25
CA ASP A 152 0.56 -61.65 16.21
C ASP A 152 1.77 -62.58 16.32
N LYS A 153 2.98 -62.05 16.59
CA LYS A 153 4.18 -62.87 16.83
C LYS A 153 4.02 -63.78 18.04
N ILE A 154 3.53 -63.24 19.16
CA ILE A 154 3.32 -64.00 20.40
C ILE A 154 2.29 -65.11 20.17
N LEU A 155 1.19 -64.83 19.46
CA LEU A 155 0.17 -65.82 19.13
C LEU A 155 0.71 -66.94 18.24
N ILE A 156 1.51 -66.60 17.22
CA ILE A 156 2.16 -67.60 16.36
C ILE A 156 3.09 -68.50 17.19
N GLU A 157 3.85 -67.90 18.12
CA GLU A 157 4.76 -68.63 18.99
C GLU A 157 4.00 -69.58 19.94
N GLN A 158 2.91 -69.11 20.56
CA GLN A 158 2.05 -69.95 21.40
C GLN A 158 1.40 -71.11 20.64
N ILE A 159 0.89 -70.86 19.42
CA ILE A 159 0.33 -71.92 18.56
C ILE A 159 1.39 -72.95 18.20
N SER A 160 2.62 -72.51 17.91
CA SER A 160 3.74 -73.41 17.61
C SER A 160 4.09 -74.31 18.80
N GLN A 161 4.13 -73.75 20.02
CA GLN A 161 4.40 -74.49 21.25
C GLN A 161 3.29 -75.50 21.54
N THR A 162 2.03 -75.08 21.42
CA THR A 162 0.85 -75.95 21.65
C THR A 162 0.82 -77.11 20.66
N ASN A 163 1.12 -76.85 19.39
CA ASN A 163 1.23 -77.91 18.39
C ASN A 163 2.36 -78.88 18.71
N HIS A 164 3.50 -78.39 19.18
CA HIS A 164 4.64 -79.24 19.53
C HIS A 164 4.36 -80.13 20.75
N GLU A 165 3.65 -79.60 21.76
CA GLU A 165 3.17 -80.36 22.92
C GLU A 165 2.15 -81.43 22.52
N PHE A 166 1.21 -81.09 21.63
CA PHE A 166 0.20 -82.03 21.13
C PHE A 166 0.85 -83.20 20.37
N GLN A 167 1.84 -82.92 19.51
CA GLN A 167 2.60 -83.96 18.82
C GLN A 167 3.36 -84.87 19.79
N GLN A 168 3.95 -84.33 20.85
CA GLN A 168 4.61 -85.13 21.89
C GLN A 168 3.64 -86.00 22.68
N GLN A 169 2.43 -85.52 22.97
CA GLN A 169 1.40 -86.31 23.64
C GLN A 169 0.88 -87.46 22.76
N LEU A 170 0.66 -87.21 21.46
CA LEU A 170 0.29 -88.25 20.51
C LEU A 170 1.37 -89.33 20.39
N ALA A 171 2.65 -88.94 20.31
CA ALA A 171 3.77 -89.87 20.24
C ALA A 171 3.93 -90.75 21.50
N LYS A 172 3.52 -90.25 22.67
CA LYS A 172 3.52 -91.02 23.93
C LYS A 172 2.34 -91.98 24.06
N HIS A 173 1.23 -91.74 23.36
CA HIS A 173 0.05 -92.62 23.39
C HIS A 173 0.07 -93.72 22.32
N LEU A 174 0.95 -93.61 21.31
CA LEU A 174 1.10 -94.58 20.21
C LEU A 174 2.24 -95.60 20.40
N ASN A 175 3.04 -95.47 21.46
CA ASN A 175 4.05 -96.44 21.91
C ASN A 175 3.57 -97.16 23.18
#